data_AF-A0A231QFT7-F1
#
_entry.id   AF-A0A231QFT7-F1
#
_cell.length_a   1.000
_cell.length_b   1.000
_cell.length_c   1.000
_cell.angle_alpha   90.00
_cell.angle_beta   90.00
_cell.angle_gamma   90.00
#
_symmetry.space_group_name_H-M   'P 1'
#
loop_
_entity.id
_entity.type
_entity.pdbx_description
1 polymer ?
#
loop_
_entity_poly.entity_id
_entity_poly.type
_entity_poly.pdbx_seq_one_letter_code
_entity_poly.pdbx_strand_id
1 'polypeptide(L)' 'MPNGTLGKKANIAITIPKESVGAYIELLANDMYKKQREFLINKDSNIELLSVIDGLRIFELR' A
#
# COMPACT_ATOMS: atom_id res chain seq x y z
N MET A 1 -17.42 9.98 -2.15
CA MET A 1 -16.00 9.79 -1.74
C MET A 1 -15.42 8.75 -2.68
N PRO A 2 -14.17 8.89 -3.14
CA PRO A 2 -13.51 7.78 -3.83
C PRO A 2 -13.48 6.62 -2.84
N ASN A 3 -14.31 5.62 -3.10
CA ASN A 3 -14.35 4.38 -2.35
C ASN A 3 -13.08 3.62 -2.70
N GLY A 4 -11.95 4.03 -2.11
CA GLY A 4 -10.83 3.10 -1.89
C GLY A 4 -11.41 1.81 -1.32
N THR A 5 -10.74 0.69 -1.57
CA THR A 5 -11.17 -0.73 -1.42
C THR A 5 -11.86 -1.17 -0.11
N LEU A 6 -12.23 -0.24 0.78
CA LEU A 6 -13.20 -0.36 1.86
C LEU A 6 -14.45 -1.16 1.41
N GLY A 7 -14.55 -2.40 1.92
CA GLY A 7 -15.69 -3.30 1.72
C GLY A 7 -15.44 -4.49 0.79
N LYS A 8 -14.29 -4.60 0.12
CA LYS A 8 -13.91 -5.79 -0.68
C LYS A 8 -12.83 -6.59 0.02
N LYS A 9 -12.87 -7.93 -0.10
CA LYS A 9 -11.79 -8.80 0.36
C LYS A 9 -10.51 -8.43 -0.39
N ALA A 10 -9.49 -8.00 0.33
CA ALA A 10 -8.18 -7.72 -0.25
C ALA A 10 -7.58 -9.01 -0.82
N ASN A 11 -6.95 -8.92 -1.98
CA ASN A 11 -6.21 -10.01 -2.63
C ASN A 11 -4.70 -9.74 -2.69
N ILE A 12 -4.26 -8.55 -2.26
CA ILE A 12 -2.86 -8.14 -2.19
C ILE A 12 -2.63 -7.41 -0.86
N ALA A 13 -1.52 -7.71 -0.19
CA ALA A 13 -0.96 -6.93 0.91
C ALA A 13 0.51 -6.65 0.60
N ILE A 14 0.98 -5.43 0.87
CA ILE A 14 2.38 -5.02 0.73
C ILE A 14 2.86 -4.55 2.11
N THR A 15 3.87 -5.22 2.66
CA THR A 15 4.53 -4.82 3.90
C THR A 15 5.70 -3.90 3.57
N ILE A 16 5.80 -2.80 4.33
CA ILE A 16 6.83 -1.77 4.14
C ILE A 16 7.67 -1.74 5.41
N PRO A 17 8.95 -2.17 5.35
CA PRO A 17 9.89 -2.01 6.45
C PRO A 17 10.01 -0.55 6.88
N LYS A 18 10.23 -0.32 8.18
CA LYS A 18 10.22 1.03 8.78
C LYS A 18 11.22 1.99 8.13
N GLU A 19 12.38 1.49 7.71
CA GLU A 19 13.48 2.28 7.15
C GLU A 19 13.45 2.31 5.60
N SER A 20 12.36 1.86 4.98
CA SER A 20 12.22 1.88 3.53
C SER A 20 12.06 3.31 3.00
N VAL A 21 12.61 3.54 1.80
CA VAL A 21 12.48 4.81 1.09
C VAL A 21 11.06 4.95 0.55
N GLY A 22 10.28 5.81 1.20
CA GLY A 22 8.92 6.16 0.80
C GLY A 22 8.38 7.30 1.65
N ALA A 23 7.16 7.74 1.37
CA ALA A 23 6.55 8.87 2.06
C ALA A 23 5.07 8.62 2.34
N TYR A 24 4.66 8.92 3.56
CA TYR A 24 3.24 9.08 3.88
C TYR A 24 2.76 10.44 3.38
N ILE A 25 1.74 10.47 2.50
CA ILE A 25 1.40 11.67 1.72
C ILE A 25 0.05 12.31 2.09
N GLU A 26 -0.53 12.02 3.26
CA GLU A 26 -1.84 12.54 3.64
C GLU A 26 -1.98 14.07 3.52
N LEU A 27 -0.94 14.84 3.90
CA LEU A 27 -1.00 16.31 3.83
C LEU A 27 -0.88 16.86 2.40
N LEU A 28 -0.30 16.08 1.49
CA LEU A 28 -0.11 16.43 0.08
C LEU A 28 -1.27 15.92 -0.79
N ALA A 29 -2.02 14.92 -0.30
CA ALA A 29 -3.16 14.37 -0.99
C ALA A 29 -4.28 15.41 -1.14
N ASN A 30 -4.97 15.37 -2.28
CA ASN A 30 -6.18 16.14 -2.49
C ASN A 30 -7.21 15.81 -1.39
N ASP A 31 -7.98 16.81 -0.93
CA ASP A 31 -8.90 16.68 0.22
C ASP A 31 -9.86 15.49 0.12
N MET A 32 -10.25 15.10 -1.10
CA MET A 32 -11.13 13.95 -1.33
C MET A 32 -10.48 12.60 -0.98
N TYR A 33 -9.14 12.54 -0.91
CA TYR A 33 -8.33 11.32 -0.76
C TYR A 33 -7.57 11.24 0.57
N LYS A 34 -7.55 12.31 1.38
CA LYS A 34 -6.84 12.33 2.68
C LYS A 34 -7.16 11.13 3.59
N LYS A 35 -8.41 10.64 3.54
CA LYS A 35 -8.86 9.49 4.33
C LYS A 35 -8.34 8.13 3.83
N GLN A 36 -7.69 8.06 2.67
CA GLN A 36 -7.11 6.84 2.12
C GLN A 36 -5.76 6.48 2.74
N ARG A 37 -5.11 7.43 3.45
CA ARG A 37 -3.85 7.21 4.17
C ARG A 37 -2.77 6.61 3.26
N GLU A 38 -2.56 7.25 2.12
CA GLU A 38 -1.67 6.76 1.07
C GLU A 38 -0.19 6.81 1.49
N PHE A 39 0.55 5.80 1.04
CA PHE A 39 1.99 5.71 1.18
C PHE A 39 2.61 5.58 -0.21
N LEU A 40 3.50 6.49 -0.56
CA LEU A 40 4.18 6.55 -1.84
C LEU A 40 5.53 5.83 -1.75
N ILE A 41 5.75 4.89 -2.67
CA ILE A 41 7.03 4.17 -2.86
C ILE A 41 7.57 4.46 -4.26
N ASN A 42 8.87 4.23 -4.48
CA ASN A 42 9.46 4.42 -5.80
C ASN A 42 8.96 3.33 -6.77
N LYS A 43 8.70 3.71 -8.03
CA LYS A 43 8.30 2.77 -9.10
C LYS A 43 9.34 1.68 -9.35
N ASP A 44 10.62 1.98 -9.09
CA ASP A 44 11.74 1.07 -9.30
C ASP A 44 12.07 0.25 -8.04
N SER A 45 11.28 0.40 -6.96
CA SER A 45 11.45 -0.41 -5.76
C SER A 45 11.17 -1.87 -6.03
N ASN A 46 11.99 -2.74 -5.43
CA ASN A 46 11.79 -4.16 -5.53
C ASN A 46 10.68 -4.61 -4.56
N ILE A 47 9.72 -5.37 -5.08
CA ILE A 47 8.62 -5.91 -4.29
C ILE A 47 8.64 -7.43 -4.45
N GLU A 48 8.94 -8.13 -3.36
CA GLU A 48 9.13 -9.57 -3.35
C GLU A 48 7.88 -10.28 -2.80
N LEU A 49 7.43 -11.35 -3.45
CA LEU A 49 6.32 -12.16 -2.93
C LEU A 49 6.83 -13.01 -1.76
N LEU A 50 6.24 -12.81 -0.57
CA LEU A 50 6.58 -13.59 0.62
C LEU A 50 5.70 -14.82 0.77
N SER A 51 4.39 -14.69 0.57
CA SER A 51 3.46 -15.80 0.79
C SER A 51 2.11 -15.61 0.10
N VAL A 52 1.34 -16.70 0.04
CA VAL A 52 -0.05 -16.71 -0.40
C VAL A 52 -0.90 -17.44 0.64
N ILE A 53 -1.91 -16.77 1.19
CA ILE A 53 -2.79 -17.30 2.26
C ILE A 53 -4.24 -17.03 1.86
N ASP A 54 -5.07 -18.07 1.68
CA ASP A 54 -6.51 -17.95 1.36
C ASP A 54 -6.84 -16.98 0.20
N GLY A 55 -5.97 -16.94 -0.81
CA GLY A 55 -6.07 -16.07 -1.98
C GLY A 55 -5.53 -14.64 -1.80
N LEU A 56 -5.02 -14.30 -0.61
CA LEU A 56 -4.27 -13.07 -0.35
C LEU A 56 -2.79 -13.29 -0.68
N ARG A 57 -2.23 -12.48 -1.59
CA ARG A 57 -0.80 -12.45 -1.89
C ARG A 57 -0.12 -11.40 -1.02
N ILE A 58 0.88 -11.80 -0.25
CA ILE A 58 1.62 -10.92 0.65
C ILE A 58 2.99 -10.66 0.05
N PHE A 59 3.32 -9.38 -0.14
CA PHE A 59 4.59 -8.92 -0.66
C PHE A 59 5.33 -8.08 0.37
N GLU A 60 6.65 -8.00 0.26
CA GLU A 60 7.50 -7.10 1.03
C GLU A 60 8.30 -6.18 0.11
N LEU A 61 8.35 -4.91 0.49
CA LEU A 61 9.24 -3.93 -0.11
C LEU A 61 10.68 -4.18 0.33
N ARG A 62 11.60 -4.28 -0.63
CA ARG A 62 13.05 -4.48 -0.42
C ARG A 62 13.85 -3.25 -0.82
#